data_AF-A0AAV7XIE3-F1
#
_entry.id   AF-A0AAV7XIE3-F1
#
_cell.length_a   1.000
_cell.length_b   1.000
_cell.length_c   1.000
_cell.angle_alpha   90.00
_cell.angle_beta   90.00
_cell.angle_gamma   90.00
#
_symmetry.space_group_name_H-M   'P 1'
#
loop_
_entity.id
_entity.type
_entity.pdbx_description
1 polymer ?
#
loop_
_entity_poly.entity_id
_entity_poly.type
_entity_poly.pdbx_seq_one_letter_code
_entity_poly.pdbx_strand_id
1 'polypeptide(L)'
;MAALCEIRSAMKLLNICRPTSQIALCGKKLYSSAGSKEPAKGSAVSSAIPDVPGLSKKVLDVPNAEVGPGASKSTQYKNPEYFCYNNTSYFEAEIEMLKYRCPQPSALKK
;
A
#
# COMPACT_ATOMS: atom_id res chain seq x y z
N MET A 1 -36.29 -19.65 -43.40
CA MET A 1 -36.07 -20.15 -42.03
C MET A 1 -34.66 -19.85 -41.50
N ALA A 2 -34.02 -18.74 -41.88
CA ALA A 2 -32.69 -18.35 -41.37
C ALA A 2 -32.70 -17.00 -40.61
N ALA A 3 -33.69 -16.13 -40.87
CA ALA A 3 -33.73 -14.77 -40.32
C ALA A 3 -34.19 -14.67 -38.85
N LEU A 4 -34.78 -15.73 -38.28
CA LEU A 4 -35.26 -15.71 -36.88
C LEU A 4 -34.23 -16.23 -35.86
N CYS A 5 -33.11 -16.80 -36.32
CA CYS A 5 -32.06 -17.33 -35.42
C CYS A 5 -31.12 -16.22 -34.92
N GLU A 6 -30.78 -15.26 -35.79
CA GLU A 6 -29.91 -14.11 -35.48
C GLU A 6 -30.49 -13.17 -34.41
N ILE A 7 -31.80 -12.97 -34.39
CA ILE A 7 -32.47 -12.09 -33.42
C ILE A 7 -32.33 -12.62 -31.98
N ARG A 8 -32.27 -13.95 -31.79
CA ARG A 8 -32.05 -14.55 -30.46
C ARG A 8 -30.61 -14.43 -29.95
N SER A 9 -29.64 -14.26 -30.84
CA SER A 9 -28.23 -14.10 -30.46
C SER A 9 -27.97 -12.69 -29.88
N ALA A 10 -28.60 -11.66 -30.48
CA ALA A 10 -28.38 -10.27 -30.08
C ALA A 10 -28.99 -9.87 -28.72
N MET A 11 -30.03 -10.56 -28.23
CA MET A 11 -30.60 -10.28 -26.89
C MET A 11 -29.77 -10.87 -25.73
N LYS A 12 -28.74 -11.68 -26.00
CA LYS A 12 -27.88 -12.28 -24.96
C LYS A 12 -26.69 -11.39 -24.56
N LEU A 13 -26.34 -10.40 -25.40
CA LEU A 13 -25.23 -9.48 -25.14
C LEU A 13 -25.64 -8.18 -24.42
N LEU A 14 -26.93 -7.89 -24.27
CA LEU A 14 -27.41 -6.69 -23.59
C LEU A 14 -27.78 -6.90 -22.11
N ASN A 15 -27.48 -8.07 -21.53
CA ASN A 15 -27.83 -8.41 -20.14
C ASN A 15 -26.63 -8.54 -19.19
N ILE A 16 -25.43 -8.08 -19.56
CA ILE A 16 -24.24 -8.12 -18.70
C ILE A 16 -24.12 -6.87 -17.79
N CYS A 17 -24.84 -5.79 -18.09
CA CYS A 17 -24.88 -4.58 -17.24
C CYS A 17 -26.19 -4.47 -16.45
N ARG A 18 -26.47 -5.43 -15.55
CA ARG A 18 -27.37 -5.16 -14.41
C ARG A 18 -26.52 -4.74 -13.21
N PRO A 19 -26.66 -3.50 -12.70
CA PRO A 19 -26.12 -3.16 -11.39
C PRO A 19 -26.97 -3.88 -10.35
N THR A 20 -26.47 -4.99 -9.80
CA THR A 20 -27.04 -5.61 -8.61
C THR A 20 -26.78 -4.67 -7.44
N SER A 21 -27.75 -3.79 -7.16
CA SER A 21 -27.82 -3.01 -5.94
C SER A 21 -28.15 -3.95 -4.78
N GLN A 22 -27.16 -4.69 -4.29
CA GLN A 22 -27.19 -5.26 -2.94
C GLN A 22 -25.85 -4.97 -2.27
N ILE A 23 -25.71 -3.70 -1.86
CA ILE A 23 -24.74 -3.33 -0.84
C ILE A 23 -25.28 -3.92 0.47
N ALA A 24 -24.89 -5.15 0.79
CA ALA A 24 -25.10 -5.70 2.12
C ALA A 24 -24.22 -4.90 3.09
N LEU A 25 -24.81 -3.92 3.77
CA LEU A 25 -24.25 -3.21 4.91
C LEU A 25 -24.11 -4.20 6.09
N CYS A 26 -23.04 -4.99 6.09
CA CYS A 26 -22.60 -5.74 7.26
C CYS A 26 -21.27 -5.16 7.75
N GLY A 27 -21.31 -4.51 8.91
CA GLY A 27 -20.12 -4.14 9.67
C GLY A 27 -19.95 -2.64 9.91
N LYS A 28 -20.82 -2.05 10.75
CA LYS A 28 -20.45 -0.86 11.51
C LYS A 28 -19.31 -1.24 12.46
N LYS A 29 -18.05 -1.08 12.05
CA LYS A 29 -16.93 -1.09 13.01
C LYS A 29 -16.84 0.30 13.60
N LEU A 30 -17.54 0.48 14.73
CA LEU A 30 -17.42 1.63 15.60
C LEU A 30 -15.98 1.69 16.12
N TYR A 31 -15.18 2.62 15.62
CA TYR A 31 -13.91 2.98 16.24
C TYR A 31 -14.21 3.83 17.47
N SER A 32 -14.00 3.26 18.66
CA SER A 32 -13.95 3.99 19.92
C SER A 32 -12.63 4.77 19.97
N SER A 33 -12.71 6.09 19.90
CA SER A 33 -11.59 6.99 20.14
C SER A 33 -11.60 7.46 21.60
N ALA A 34 -10.86 6.76 22.46
CA ALA A 34 -10.33 7.31 23.71
C ALA A 34 -9.28 6.35 24.29
N GLY A 35 -8.04 6.81 24.39
CA GLY A 35 -6.98 6.07 25.07
C GLY A 35 -5.60 6.46 24.60
N SER A 36 -5.06 7.52 25.19
CA SER A 36 -3.62 7.82 25.20
C SER A 36 -2.84 6.57 25.60
N LYS A 37 -2.06 6.00 24.68
CA LYS A 37 -1.10 4.94 24.97
C LYS A 37 0.31 5.48 24.82
N GLU A 38 1.01 5.49 25.95
CA GLU A 38 2.47 5.51 26.06
C GLU A 38 3.11 4.45 25.15
N PRO A 39 4.38 4.63 24.74
CA PRO A 39 5.00 3.74 23.78
C PRO A 39 5.25 2.38 24.44
N ALA A 40 4.49 1.37 24.01
CA ALA A 40 4.72 -0.01 24.39
C ALA A 40 6.07 -0.47 23.81
N LYS A 41 6.99 -0.85 24.69
CA LYS A 41 8.26 -1.51 24.35
C LYS A 41 7.93 -2.86 23.69
N GLY A 42 8.20 -2.97 22.39
CA GLY A 42 7.88 -4.16 21.60
C GLY A 42 8.58 -5.42 22.12
N SER A 43 7.79 -6.47 22.36
CA SER A 43 8.28 -7.80 22.72
C SER A 43 9.03 -8.42 21.55
N ALA A 44 10.27 -8.85 21.80
CA ALA A 44 11.14 -9.49 20.82
C ALA A 44 10.62 -10.89 20.47
N VAL A 45 10.00 -11.04 19.29
CA VAL A 45 9.85 -12.33 18.61
C VAL A 45 11.12 -12.54 17.80
N SER A 46 12.05 -13.34 18.33
CA SER A 46 13.31 -13.70 17.68
C SER A 46 13.09 -14.82 16.65
N SER A 47 12.29 -14.56 15.62
CA SER A 47 12.55 -15.18 14.33
C SER A 47 13.71 -14.40 13.72
N ALA A 48 14.79 -15.08 13.34
CA ALA A 48 15.98 -14.47 12.76
C ALA A 48 15.62 -13.84 11.40
N ILE A 49 15.12 -12.61 11.43
CA ILE A 49 14.87 -11.81 10.23
C ILE A 49 16.26 -11.52 9.65
N PRO A 50 16.53 -11.92 8.40
CA PRO A 50 17.81 -11.60 7.78
C PRO A 50 17.99 -10.09 7.80
N ASP A 51 19.20 -9.62 8.14
CA ASP A 51 19.52 -8.21 8.17
C ASP A 51 19.35 -7.64 6.75
N VAL A 52 18.29 -6.86 6.53
CA VAL A 52 17.97 -6.28 5.23
C VAL A 52 18.69 -4.95 5.12
N PRO A 53 19.55 -4.75 4.10
CA PRO A 53 20.16 -3.44 3.88
C PRO A 53 19.04 -2.40 3.67
N GLY A 54 19.15 -1.26 4.35
CA GLY A 54 18.19 -0.17 4.23
C GLY A 54 18.07 0.37 2.80
N LEU A 55 17.12 1.30 2.62
CA LEU A 55 16.84 1.92 1.33
C LEU A 55 18.07 2.65 0.78
N SER A 56 18.27 2.60 -0.53
CA SER A 56 19.42 3.25 -1.17
C SER A 56 19.25 4.78 -1.23
N LYS A 57 20.35 5.46 -1.57
CA LYS A 57 20.37 6.91 -1.79
C LYS A 57 19.47 7.38 -2.93
N LYS A 58 18.99 6.47 -3.79
CA LYS A 58 18.01 6.82 -4.83
C LYS A 58 16.63 7.12 -4.24
N VAL A 59 16.30 6.46 -3.13
CA VAL A 59 15.03 6.63 -2.43
C VAL A 59 15.09 7.84 -1.50
N LEU A 60 16.14 7.90 -0.68
CA LEU A 60 16.32 8.91 0.35
C LEU A 60 17.80 9.24 0.48
N ASP A 61 18.18 10.46 0.11
CA ASP A 61 19.53 10.99 0.34
C ASP A 61 19.49 11.98 1.51
N VAL A 62 19.88 11.53 2.70
CA VAL A 62 19.84 12.35 3.91
C VAL A 62 21.19 13.06 4.06
N PRO A 63 21.26 14.39 3.88
CA PRO A 63 22.47 15.12 4.19
C PRO A 63 22.71 15.12 5.70
N ASN A 64 23.98 15.14 6.11
CA ASN A 64 24.34 15.33 7.52
C ASN A 64 24.13 16.78 8.00
N ALA A 65 23.82 17.69 7.07
CA ALA A 65 23.50 19.08 7.34
C ALA A 65 21.98 19.27 7.52
N GLU A 66 21.59 20.43 8.06
CA GLU A 66 20.19 20.81 8.17
C GLU A 66 19.56 20.88 6.78
N VAL A 67 18.40 20.25 6.60
CA VAL A 67 17.71 20.16 5.29
C VAL A 67 17.00 21.47 4.93
N GLY A 68 16.99 22.44 5.83
CA GLY A 68 16.35 23.74 5.70
C GLY A 68 16.36 24.50 7.04
N PRO A 69 15.97 25.78 7.05
CA PRO A 69 15.96 26.59 8.27
C PRO A 69 15.03 25.99 9.33
N GLY A 70 15.58 25.60 10.48
CA GLY A 70 14.83 24.99 11.59
C GLY A 70 14.49 23.50 11.40
N ALA A 71 14.94 22.88 10.31
CA ALA A 71 14.72 21.47 10.00
C ALA A 71 15.96 20.63 10.39
N SER A 72 16.27 20.62 11.68
CA SER A 72 17.33 19.81 12.29
C SER A 72 16.74 18.73 13.20
N LYS A 73 17.45 17.61 13.37
CA LYS A 73 17.01 16.49 14.23
C LYS A 73 16.86 16.88 15.70
N SER A 74 17.52 17.97 16.10
CA SER A 74 17.50 18.55 17.44
C SER A 74 16.29 19.45 17.70
N THR A 75 15.51 19.84 16.67
CA THR A 75 14.35 20.70 16.86
C THR A 75 13.09 19.91 17.24
N GLN A 76 11.97 20.63 17.41
CA GLN A 76 10.69 20.07 17.85
C GLN A 76 10.10 19.05 16.85
N TYR A 77 10.34 19.22 15.55
CA TYR A 77 9.85 18.29 14.53
C TYR A 77 10.81 17.11 14.37
N LYS A 78 10.29 15.90 14.51
CA LYS A 78 11.14 14.69 14.64
C LYS A 78 11.60 14.07 13.32
N ASN A 79 11.00 14.41 12.19
CA ASN A 79 11.26 13.76 10.90
C ASN A 79 11.61 14.77 9.77
N PRO A 80 12.69 15.56 9.93
CA PRO A 80 13.11 16.50 8.88
C PRO A 80 13.46 15.79 7.55
N GLU A 81 13.78 14.50 7.55
CA GLU A 81 14.15 13.74 6.36
C GLU A 81 13.05 13.69 5.28
N TYR A 82 11.79 13.94 5.66
CA TYR A 82 10.69 14.05 4.71
C TYR A 82 10.95 15.11 3.61
N PHE A 83 11.70 16.17 3.93
CA PHE A 83 12.02 17.22 2.95
C PHE A 83 12.97 16.74 1.84
N CYS A 84 13.67 15.62 2.03
CA CYS A 84 14.64 15.09 1.06
C CYS A 84 14.03 14.15 0.02
N TYR A 85 12.71 13.93 0.04
CA TYR A 85 12.06 13.09 -0.97
C TYR A 85 12.00 13.78 -2.34
N ASN A 86 12.20 12.97 -3.38
CA ASN A 86 12.00 13.34 -4.77
C ASN A 86 10.70 12.74 -5.31
N ASN A 87 10.22 13.25 -6.44
CA ASN A 87 8.99 12.75 -7.09
C ASN A 87 9.03 11.25 -7.40
N THR A 88 10.23 10.68 -7.58
CA THR A 88 10.43 9.27 -7.90
C THR A 88 10.73 8.38 -6.69
N SER A 89 10.94 8.95 -5.51
CA SER A 89 11.36 8.21 -4.31
C SER A 89 10.42 7.04 -3.98
N TYR A 90 9.11 7.23 -4.20
CA TYR A 90 8.12 6.18 -3.99
C TYR A 90 8.34 4.95 -4.89
N PHE A 91 8.60 5.19 -6.18
CA PHE A 91 8.78 4.11 -7.16
C PHE A 91 10.12 3.39 -6.96
N GLU A 92 11.18 4.12 -6.64
CA GLU A 92 12.48 3.53 -6.31
C GLU A 92 12.39 2.62 -5.07
N ALA A 93 11.63 3.04 -4.04
CA ALA A 93 11.41 2.23 -2.86
C ALA A 93 10.66 0.93 -3.18
N GLU A 94 9.67 1.00 -4.07
CA GLU A 94 8.97 -0.19 -4.54
C GLU A 94 9.93 -1.17 -5.25
N ILE A 95 10.76 -0.67 -6.17
CA ILE A 95 11.74 -1.49 -6.91
C ILE A 95 12.69 -2.21 -5.94
N GLU A 96 13.21 -1.51 -4.94
CA GLU A 96 14.13 -2.09 -3.95
C GLU A 96 13.44 -3.12 -3.04
N MET A 97 12.20 -2.85 -2.64
CA MET A 97 11.43 -3.75 -1.79
C MET A 97 10.91 -4.99 -2.51
N LEU A 98 10.74 -4.96 -3.84
CA LEU A 98 10.25 -6.09 -4.64
C LEU A 98 11.03 -7.39 -4.36
N LYS A 99 12.35 -7.30 -4.16
CA LYS A 99 13.22 -8.45 -3.87
C LYS A 99 12.84 -9.19 -2.58
N TYR A 100 12.29 -8.47 -1.61
CA TYR A 100 11.94 -9.01 -0.29
C TYR A 100 10.46 -9.37 -0.17
N ARG A 101 9.65 -9.18 -1.22
CA ARG A 101 8.24 -9.56 -1.22
C ARG A 101 8.08 -11.09 -1.32
N CYS A 102 7.01 -11.61 -0.75
CA CYS A 102 6.61 -12.99 -0.97
C CYS A 102 6.15 -13.21 -2.42
N PRO A 103 6.26 -14.43 -2.96
CA PRO A 103 5.76 -14.73 -4.29
C PRO A 103 4.25 -14.53 -4.35
N GLN A 104 3.77 -14.00 -5.47
CA GLN A 104 2.34 -13.80 -5.69
C GLN A 104 1.62 -15.16 -5.74
N PRO A 105 0.47 -15.33 -5.06
CA PRO A 105 -0.30 -16.55 -5.15
C PRO A 105 -0.80 -16.76 -6.59
N SER A 106 -0.75 -18.00 -7.08
CA SER A 106 -1.28 -18.36 -8.39
C SER A 106 -2.76 -18.70 -8.31
N ALA A 107 -3.56 -18.19 -9.25
CA ALA A 107 -4.97 -18.57 -9.40
C ALA A 107 -5.17 -19.95 -10.07
N LEU A 108 -4.09 -20.57 -10.56
CA LEU A 108 -4.14 -21.90 -11.14
C LEU A 108 -4.51 -22.92 -10.06
N LYS A 109 -5.53 -23.75 -10.33
CA LYS A 109 -5.84 -24.91 -9.51
C LYS A 109 -4.71 -25.93 -9.68
N LYS A 110 -4.26 -26.51 -8.56
CA LYS A 110 -3.31 -27.62 -8.57
C LYS A 110 -3.92 -28.85 -9.23
#